data_AF-A0A066V7D8-F1
#
_entry.id   AF-A0A066V7D8-F1
#
_cell.length_a   1.000
_cell.length_b   1.000
_cell.length_c   1.000
_cell.angle_alpha   90.00
_cell.angle_beta   90.00
_cell.angle_gamma   90.00
#
_symmetry.space_group_name_H-M   'P 1'
#
loop_
_entity.id
_entity.type
_entity.pdbx_description
1 polymer ?
#
loop_
_entity_poly.entity_id
_entity_poly.type
_entity_poly.pdbx_seq_one_letter_code
_entity_poly.pdbx_strand_id
1 'polypeptide(L)'
;MQPHILMISESQRPPPINKMRDSTLPLGEVQDQGLALSGLQEPEDVMAMIPEIKALMKDTKELDEIREIKRLKRTIEEKRKIERSGIRKELEDLKRQLSLIASQSERGIADWRTERVHAAEMERLNTEKFALAKANAELQVAIERLEHSKVAEEERIEAMDAEDPAEGMDVDGDAIMLKILRSIGFMPLYDSSKSATLAPGGAPFEELTVISKKRQTSLLMNVSQEYLAAQDLSPIALADQLWKAVA
;
A
#
# COMPACT_ATOMS: atom_id res chain seq x y z
N MET A 1 -3.76 -19.08 32.02
CA MET A 1 -3.14 -19.40 30.72
C MET A 1 -1.83 -20.11 31.00
N GLN A 2 -1.70 -21.37 30.58
CA GLN A 2 -0.49 -22.18 30.81
C GLN A 2 0.57 -21.86 29.75
N PRO A 3 1.87 -21.84 30.10
CA PRO A 3 2.93 -21.68 29.11
C PRO A 3 3.17 -23.01 28.38
N HIS A 4 2.94 -23.02 27.06
CA HIS A 4 3.38 -24.11 26.20
C HIS A 4 4.90 -24.03 26.02
N ILE A 5 5.61 -24.91 26.71
CA ILE A 5 7.04 -25.17 26.54
C ILE A 5 7.21 -25.85 25.18
N LEU A 6 7.87 -25.15 24.24
CA LEU A 6 8.31 -25.72 22.98
C LEU A 6 9.43 -26.74 23.27
N MET A 7 9.08 -28.01 23.17
CA MET A 7 10.03 -29.12 23.12
C MET A 7 10.86 -28.98 21.85
N ILE A 8 12.13 -28.62 22.01
CA ILE A 8 13.13 -28.69 20.94
C ILE A 8 13.36 -30.18 20.66
N SER A 9 13.03 -30.62 19.46
CA SER A 9 13.20 -31.99 19.01
C SER A 9 14.69 -32.37 18.99
N GLU A 10 15.00 -33.49 19.62
CA GLU A 10 16.36 -34.04 19.80
C GLU A 10 17.01 -34.59 18.51
N SER A 11 16.52 -34.18 17.33
CA SER A 11 16.80 -34.79 16.02
C SER A 11 18.01 -34.19 15.28
N GLN A 12 18.67 -33.15 15.82
CA GLN A 12 19.78 -32.47 15.14
C GLN A 12 21.07 -32.41 15.96
N ARG A 13 21.48 -33.52 16.59
CA ARG A 13 22.89 -33.67 17.01
C ARG A 13 23.71 -34.25 15.86
N PRO A 14 24.79 -33.58 15.41
CA PRO A 14 25.74 -34.22 14.52
C PRO A 14 26.41 -35.41 15.22
N PRO A 15 26.71 -36.51 14.51
CA PRO A 15 27.34 -37.67 15.12
C PRO A 15 28.75 -37.34 15.62
N PRO A 16 29.24 -38.02 16.67
CA PRO A 16 30.58 -37.78 17.19
C PRO A 16 31.64 -38.14 16.15
N ILE A 17 32.68 -37.30 16.06
CA ILE A 17 33.89 -37.54 15.28
C ILE A 17 34.55 -38.79 15.83
N ASN A 18 34.31 -39.91 15.15
CA ASN A 18 34.90 -41.19 15.49
C ASN A 18 36.38 -41.19 15.09
N LYS A 19 37.22 -41.65 16.01
CA LYS A 19 38.68 -41.67 15.90
C LYS A 19 39.08 -42.50 14.67
N MET A 20 39.63 -41.84 13.65
CA MET A 20 40.45 -42.52 12.64
C MET A 20 41.79 -42.90 13.28
N ARG A 21 41.85 -44.10 13.85
CA ARG A 21 43.08 -44.87 14.01
C ARG A 21 42.79 -46.33 13.72
N ASP A 22 43.76 -46.95 13.05
CA ASP A 22 43.89 -48.38 12.79
C ASP A 22 42.99 -48.98 11.72
N SER A 23 43.39 -48.75 10.46
CA SER A 23 43.28 -49.77 9.43
C SER A 23 44.63 -49.91 8.72
N THR A 24 45.43 -50.81 9.29
CA THR A 24 46.60 -51.45 8.71
C THR A 24 46.25 -51.93 7.30
N LEU A 25 46.97 -51.42 6.30
CA LEU A 25 46.93 -51.96 4.95
C LEU A 25 47.38 -53.43 5.00
N PRO A 26 46.73 -54.37 4.31
CA PRO A 26 47.28 -55.70 4.15
C PRO A 26 48.54 -55.56 3.28
N LEU A 27 49.70 -55.84 3.88
CA LEU A 27 50.90 -56.17 3.14
C LEU A 27 50.54 -57.36 2.25
N GLY A 28 50.40 -57.10 0.95
CA GLY A 28 50.32 -58.17 -0.04
C GLY A 28 51.55 -59.07 0.15
N GLU A 29 51.30 -60.36 0.30
CA GLU A 29 52.32 -61.38 0.19
C GLU A 29 53.11 -61.12 -1.09
N VAL A 30 54.37 -60.73 -0.94
CA VAL A 30 55.35 -60.89 -2.01
C VAL A 30 55.49 -62.39 -2.15
N GLN A 31 54.78 -62.97 -3.12
CA GLN A 31 55.16 -64.28 -3.64
C GLN A 31 56.57 -64.11 -4.19
N ASP A 32 57.55 -64.54 -3.40
CA ASP A 32 58.87 -64.91 -3.88
C ASP A 32 58.64 -66.02 -4.92
N GLN A 33 58.47 -65.61 -6.17
CA GLN A 33 58.88 -66.44 -7.28
C GLN A 33 60.40 -66.52 -7.19
N GLY A 34 60.88 -67.45 -6.37
CA GLY A 34 62.25 -67.92 -6.44
C GLY A 34 62.48 -68.40 -7.86
N LEU A 35 63.07 -67.53 -8.68
CA LEU A 35 63.77 -67.94 -9.90
C LEU A 35 64.83 -68.93 -9.45
N ALA A 36 64.53 -70.22 -9.63
CA ALA A 36 65.43 -71.31 -9.36
C ALA A 36 66.66 -71.17 -10.28
N LEU A 37 67.67 -70.44 -9.84
CA LEU A 37 68.99 -70.32 -10.47
C LEU A 37 69.88 -71.51 -10.08
N SER A 38 69.31 -72.71 -10.05
CA SER A 38 70.03 -73.95 -9.81
C SER A 38 70.04 -74.75 -11.11
N GLY A 39 70.87 -74.32 -12.06
CA GLY A 39 71.04 -74.97 -13.35
C GLY A 39 71.80 -74.21 -14.44
N LEU A 40 72.59 -73.17 -14.11
CA LEU A 40 73.45 -72.49 -15.10
C LEU A 40 74.87 -73.06 -15.01
N GLN A 41 75.14 -74.10 -15.80
CA GLN A 41 76.42 -74.81 -15.79
C GLN A 41 77.24 -74.59 -17.07
N GLU A 42 76.82 -73.68 -17.96
CA GLU A 42 77.57 -73.30 -19.17
C GLU A 42 77.60 -71.76 -19.31
N PRO A 43 78.77 -71.14 -19.58
CA PRO A 43 78.91 -69.68 -19.73
C PRO A 43 78.19 -69.11 -20.96
N GLU A 44 77.78 -69.95 -21.92
CA GLU A 44 77.00 -69.54 -23.09
C GLU A 44 75.53 -69.21 -22.74
N ASP A 45 74.92 -69.93 -21.79
CA ASP A 45 73.53 -69.72 -21.36
C ASP A 45 73.36 -68.42 -20.57
N VAL A 46 74.36 -68.04 -19.79
CA VAL A 46 74.38 -66.76 -19.06
C VAL A 46 74.43 -65.59 -20.05
N MET A 47 75.19 -65.71 -21.13
CA MET A 47 75.27 -64.70 -22.19
C MET A 47 73.98 -64.62 -23.02
N ALA A 48 73.25 -65.72 -23.18
CA ALA A 48 71.94 -65.76 -23.83
C ALA A 48 70.80 -65.17 -22.95
N MET A 49 70.90 -65.26 -21.62
CA MET A 49 69.96 -64.61 -20.69
C MET A 49 70.12 -63.09 -20.62
N ILE A 50 71.31 -62.54 -20.89
CA ILE A 50 71.56 -61.08 -20.85
C ILE A 50 70.61 -60.28 -21.77
N PRO A 51 70.41 -60.62 -23.06
CA PRO A 51 69.46 -59.90 -23.91
C PRO A 51 68.00 -60.09 -23.49
N GLU A 52 67.63 -61.22 -22.89
CA GLU A 52 66.28 -61.49 -22.39
C GLU A 52 65.97 -60.67 -21.13
N ILE A 53 66.90 -60.62 -20.18
CA ILE A 53 66.85 -59.73 -19.01
C ILE A 53 66.81 -58.26 -19.46
N LYS A 54 67.61 -57.89 -20.47
CA LYS A 54 67.62 -56.54 -21.02
C LYS A 54 66.32 -56.18 -21.73
N ALA A 55 65.60 -57.16 -22.32
CA ALA A 55 64.28 -56.97 -22.90
C ALA A 55 63.20 -56.83 -21.82
N LEU A 56 63.28 -57.61 -20.74
CA LEU A 56 62.41 -57.51 -19.56
C LEU A 56 62.58 -56.15 -18.85
N MET A 57 63.82 -55.70 -18.69
CA MET A 57 64.14 -54.36 -18.15
C MET A 57 63.75 -53.21 -19.09
N LYS A 58 63.44 -53.51 -20.35
CA LYS A 58 62.91 -52.55 -21.33
C LYS A 58 61.39 -52.45 -21.25
N ASP A 59 60.72 -53.25 -20.41
CA ASP A 59 59.28 -53.16 -20.20
C ASP A 59 58.97 -51.87 -19.44
N THR A 60 58.79 -50.78 -20.19
CA THR A 60 58.51 -49.44 -19.66
C THR A 60 57.12 -49.34 -19.04
N LYS A 61 56.31 -50.40 -19.06
CA LYS A 61 54.95 -50.44 -18.52
C LYS A 61 54.91 -50.00 -17.06
N GLU A 62 55.80 -50.52 -16.21
CA GLU A 62 55.85 -50.13 -14.80
C GLU A 62 56.22 -48.64 -14.62
N LEU A 63 57.12 -48.12 -15.46
CA LEU A 63 57.49 -46.70 -15.45
C LEU A 63 56.34 -45.81 -15.94
N ASP A 64 55.57 -46.28 -16.92
CA ASP A 64 54.39 -45.59 -17.44
C ASP A 64 53.24 -45.62 -16.43
N GLU A 65 53.05 -46.73 -15.72
CA GLU A 65 52.14 -46.85 -14.57
C GLU A 65 52.56 -45.89 -13.44
N ILE A 66 53.85 -45.82 -13.09
CA ILE A 66 54.35 -44.86 -12.09
C ILE A 66 54.13 -43.42 -12.55
N ARG A 67 54.31 -43.11 -13.83
CA ARG A 67 54.03 -41.77 -14.39
C ARG A 67 52.53 -41.46 -14.30
N GLU A 68 51.67 -42.43 -14.57
CA GLU A 68 50.23 -42.27 -14.50
C GLU A 68 49.75 -42.11 -13.05
N ILE A 69 50.25 -42.93 -12.12
CA ILE A 69 50.00 -42.77 -10.68
C ILE A 69 50.44 -41.38 -10.21
N LYS A 70 51.59 -40.87 -10.67
CA LYS A 70 52.04 -39.51 -10.34
C LYS A 70 51.11 -38.43 -10.91
N ARG A 71 50.60 -38.60 -12.14
CA ARG A 71 49.58 -37.71 -12.71
C ARG A 71 48.29 -37.74 -11.89
N LEU A 72 47.77 -38.93 -11.61
CA LEU A 72 46.57 -39.11 -10.81
C LEU A 72 46.72 -38.50 -9.42
N LYS A 73 47.87 -38.70 -8.76
CA LYS A 73 48.17 -38.09 -7.47
C LYS A 73 48.11 -36.56 -7.54
N ARG A 74 48.74 -35.95 -8.56
CA ARG A 74 48.68 -34.48 -8.75
C ARG A 74 47.25 -34.01 -8.99
N THR A 75 46.47 -34.72 -9.80
CA THR A 75 45.06 -34.41 -10.06
C THR A 75 44.22 -34.51 -8.78
N ILE A 76 44.45 -35.53 -7.95
CA ILE A 76 43.77 -35.71 -6.66
C ILE A 76 44.15 -34.60 -5.68
N GLU A 77 45.42 -34.23 -5.61
CA GLU A 77 45.89 -33.14 -4.75
C GLU A 77 45.28 -31.80 -5.16
N GLU A 78 45.19 -31.51 -6.47
CA GLU A 78 44.57 -30.29 -6.97
C GLU A 78 43.06 -30.27 -6.71
N LYS A 79 42.35 -31.39 -6.94
CA LYS A 79 40.93 -31.52 -6.58
C LYS A 79 40.68 -31.28 -5.09
N ARG A 80 41.47 -31.92 -4.22
CA ARG A 80 41.38 -31.73 -2.76
C ARG A 80 41.69 -30.30 -2.34
N LYS A 81 42.61 -29.62 -3.03
CA LYS A 81 42.94 -28.21 -2.76
C LYS A 81 41.78 -27.29 -3.12
N ILE A 82 41.15 -27.51 -4.27
CA ILE A 82 39.96 -26.76 -4.72
C ILE A 82 38.82 -26.98 -3.72
N GLU A 83 38.49 -28.22 -3.38
CA GLU A 83 37.44 -28.56 -2.42
C GLU A 83 37.67 -27.92 -1.06
N ARG A 84 38.88 -28.04 -0.50
CA ARG A 84 39.23 -27.39 0.78
C ARG A 84 39.10 -25.87 0.71
N SER A 85 39.43 -25.26 -0.44
CA SER A 85 39.27 -23.82 -0.61
C SER A 85 37.79 -23.42 -0.69
N GLY A 86 36.94 -24.24 -1.31
CA GLY A 86 35.48 -24.06 -1.36
C GLY A 86 34.86 -24.14 0.04
N ILE A 87 35.15 -25.22 0.76
CA ILE A 87 34.66 -25.42 2.14
C ILE A 87 35.08 -24.28 3.06
N ARG A 88 36.31 -23.75 2.92
CA ARG A 88 36.77 -22.59 3.71
C ARG A 88 35.97 -21.32 3.42
N LYS A 89 35.62 -21.08 2.15
CA LYS A 89 34.80 -19.92 1.78
C LYS A 89 33.39 -20.06 2.35
N GLU A 90 32.77 -21.22 2.19
CA GLU A 90 31.45 -21.51 2.78
C GLU A 90 31.47 -21.32 4.30
N LEU A 91 32.50 -21.82 4.98
CA LEU A 91 32.63 -21.68 6.43
C LEU A 91 32.77 -20.20 6.86
N GLU A 92 33.53 -19.40 6.11
CA GLU A 92 33.62 -17.96 6.36
C GLU A 92 32.31 -17.22 6.08
N ASP A 93 31.57 -17.61 5.04
CA ASP A 93 30.26 -17.04 4.75
C ASP A 93 29.22 -17.42 5.81
N LEU A 94 29.21 -18.68 6.28
CA LEU A 94 28.37 -19.10 7.41
C LEU A 94 28.74 -18.36 8.70
N LYS A 95 30.04 -18.14 8.98
CA LYS A 95 30.46 -17.32 10.13
C LYS A 95 29.96 -15.89 10.02
N ARG A 96 30.03 -15.28 8.83
CA ARG A 96 29.51 -13.93 8.58
C ARG A 96 28.00 -13.90 8.79
N GLN A 97 27.27 -14.89 8.30
CA GLN A 97 25.83 -15.02 8.52
C GLN A 97 25.49 -15.18 10.00
N LEU A 98 26.20 -16.04 10.73
CA LEU A 98 26.02 -16.21 12.17
C LEU A 98 26.35 -14.93 12.94
N SER A 99 27.44 -14.23 12.58
CA SER A 99 27.78 -12.95 13.19
C SER A 99 26.73 -11.88 12.90
N LEU A 100 26.15 -11.87 11.69
CA LEU A 100 25.07 -10.96 11.33
C LEU A 100 23.81 -11.28 12.16
N ILE A 101 23.41 -12.55 12.23
CA ILE A 101 22.26 -12.99 13.03
C ILE A 101 22.50 -12.69 14.52
N ALA A 102 23.69 -12.95 15.04
CA ALA A 102 24.05 -12.63 16.42
C ALA A 102 23.93 -11.13 16.68
N SER A 103 24.48 -10.28 15.80
CA SER A 103 24.39 -8.82 15.93
C SER A 103 22.95 -8.28 15.79
N GLN A 104 22.10 -8.96 15.02
CA GLN A 104 20.68 -8.62 14.86
C GLN A 104 19.85 -9.12 16.06
N SER A 105 20.17 -10.29 16.61
CA SER A 105 19.49 -10.93 17.73
C SER A 105 19.81 -10.24 19.06
N GLU A 106 21.07 -9.87 19.29
CA GLU A 106 21.50 -9.17 20.50
C GLU A 106 20.90 -7.75 20.62
N ARG A 107 20.59 -7.11 19.48
CA ARG A 107 19.85 -5.84 19.46
C ARG A 107 18.35 -5.98 19.75
N GLY A 108 17.79 -7.19 19.71
CA GLY A 108 16.36 -7.44 19.98
C GLY A 108 16.05 -7.95 21.39
N ILE A 109 16.99 -8.66 22.04
CA ILE A 109 16.73 -9.38 23.30
C ILE A 109 17.14 -8.57 24.55
N ALA A 110 18.05 -7.61 24.42
CA ALA A 110 18.49 -6.80 25.56
C ALA A 110 17.81 -5.42 25.65
N ASP A 111 17.24 -4.92 24.56
CA ASP A 111 16.76 -3.53 24.44
C ASP A 111 15.23 -3.39 24.44
N TRP A 112 14.49 -4.50 24.55
CA TRP A 112 13.08 -4.42 24.92
C TRP A 112 13.04 -4.04 26.40
N ARG A 113 12.77 -2.75 26.65
CA ARG A 113 12.11 -2.21 27.84
C ARG A 113 11.70 -3.32 28.82
N THR A 114 12.33 -3.37 30.00
CA THR A 114 12.07 -4.34 31.09
C THR A 114 10.64 -4.88 31.05
N GLU A 115 10.41 -6.18 31.27
CA GLU A 115 9.08 -6.83 31.19
C GLU A 115 7.91 -5.99 31.70
N ARG A 116 8.10 -5.30 32.83
CA ARG A 116 7.15 -4.36 33.40
C ARG A 116 6.72 -3.22 32.45
N VAL A 117 7.67 -2.60 31.76
CA VAL A 117 7.43 -1.50 30.80
C VAL A 117 6.78 -2.04 29.52
N HIS A 118 7.16 -3.24 29.06
CA HIS A 118 6.46 -3.89 27.95
C HIS A 118 5.00 -4.20 28.32
N ALA A 119 4.75 -4.77 29.50
CA ALA A 119 3.39 -5.04 29.97
C ALA A 119 2.55 -3.76 30.10
N ALA A 120 3.13 -2.67 30.63
CA ALA A 120 2.47 -1.38 30.74
C ALA A 120 2.12 -0.79 29.35
N GLU A 121 3.01 -0.91 28.37
CA GLU A 121 2.72 -0.44 27.01
C GLU A 121 1.64 -1.29 26.33
N MET A 122 1.66 -2.61 26.53
CA MET A 122 0.60 -3.49 26.02
C MET A 122 -0.76 -3.20 26.64
N GLU A 123 -0.80 -2.87 27.94
CA GLU A 123 -2.03 -2.43 28.61
C GLU A 123 -2.51 -1.10 28.04
N ARG A 124 -1.62 -0.12 27.87
CA ARG A 124 -1.94 1.17 27.24
C ARG A 124 -2.54 0.96 25.85
N LEU A 125 -1.88 0.17 24.99
CA LEU A 125 -2.36 -0.13 23.64
C LEU A 125 -3.71 -0.86 23.65
N ASN A 126 -3.93 -1.77 24.60
CA ASN A 126 -5.22 -2.44 24.75
C ASN A 126 -6.32 -1.46 25.16
N THR A 127 -6.07 -0.56 26.12
CA THR A 127 -7.05 0.47 26.50
C THR A 127 -7.38 1.41 25.34
N GLU A 128 -6.38 1.80 24.56
CA GLU A 128 -6.56 2.63 23.36
C GLU A 128 -7.37 1.89 22.29
N LYS A 129 -7.09 0.60 22.07
CA LYS A 129 -7.86 -0.26 21.15
C LYS A 129 -9.32 -0.37 21.58
N PHE A 130 -9.60 -0.54 22.87
CA PHE A 130 -10.98 -0.59 23.37
C PHE A 130 -11.69 0.76 23.23
N ALA A 131 -11.01 1.87 23.52
CA ALA A 131 -11.56 3.21 23.33
C ALA A 131 -11.91 3.49 21.87
N LEU A 132 -11.02 3.12 20.94
CA LEU A 132 -11.25 3.25 19.50
C LEU A 132 -12.40 2.35 19.02
N ALA A 133 -12.47 1.11 19.49
CA ALA A 133 -13.56 0.20 19.15
C ALA A 133 -14.92 0.75 19.63
N LYS A 134 -14.96 1.33 20.84
CA LYS A 134 -16.15 1.98 21.38
C LYS A 134 -16.55 3.20 20.55
N ALA A 135 -15.61 4.09 20.25
CA ALA A 135 -15.86 5.26 19.43
C ALA A 135 -16.37 4.88 18.03
N ASN A 136 -15.82 3.82 17.43
CA ASN A 136 -16.27 3.32 16.14
C ASN A 136 -17.71 2.78 16.20
N ALA A 137 -18.07 2.03 17.25
CA ALA A 137 -19.44 1.58 17.45
C ALA A 137 -20.43 2.76 17.66
N GLU A 138 -20.03 3.77 18.44
CA GLU A 138 -20.84 4.99 18.63
C GLU A 138 -21.04 5.75 17.30
N LEU A 139 -20.01 5.83 16.46
CA LEU A 139 -20.11 6.44 15.13
C LEU A 139 -21.00 5.64 14.17
N GLN A 140 -20.95 4.31 14.20
CA GLN A 140 -21.82 3.46 13.39
C GLN A 140 -23.29 3.68 13.72
N VAL A 141 -23.64 3.72 15.01
CA VAL A 141 -25.01 4.04 15.46
C VAL A 141 -25.43 5.44 15.03
N ALA A 142 -24.52 6.42 15.07
CA ALA A 142 -24.80 7.77 14.61
C ALA A 142 -25.05 7.83 13.10
N ILE A 143 -24.29 7.07 12.30
CA ILE A 143 -24.48 6.95 10.86
C ILE A 143 -25.85 6.35 10.56
N GLU A 144 -26.20 5.22 11.17
CA GLU A 144 -27.52 4.58 10.97
C GLU A 144 -28.67 5.54 11.27
N ARG A 145 -28.55 6.31 12.36
CA ARG A 145 -29.54 7.33 12.72
C ARG A 145 -29.65 8.44 11.67
N LEU A 146 -28.53 8.91 11.13
CA LEU A 146 -28.51 9.95 10.10
C LEU A 146 -29.04 9.42 8.77
N GLU A 147 -28.73 8.18 8.41
CA GLU A 147 -29.27 7.52 7.21
C GLU A 147 -30.79 7.40 7.29
N HIS A 148 -31.33 6.96 8.43
CA HIS A 148 -32.78 6.95 8.65
C HIS A 148 -33.41 8.34 8.56
N SER A 149 -32.76 9.36 9.14
CA SER A 149 -33.24 10.74 9.05
C SER A 149 -33.20 11.28 7.61
N LYS A 150 -32.17 10.90 6.84
CA LYS A 150 -32.02 11.29 5.44
C LYS A 150 -33.15 10.71 4.60
N VAL A 151 -33.44 9.42 4.75
CA VAL A 151 -34.54 8.75 4.03
C VAL A 151 -35.88 9.40 4.37
N ALA A 152 -36.17 9.66 5.64
CA ALA A 152 -37.41 10.30 6.05
C ALA A 152 -37.57 11.72 5.47
N GLU A 153 -36.48 12.47 5.37
CA GLU A 153 -36.51 13.81 4.77
C GLU A 153 -36.62 13.77 3.24
N GLU A 154 -35.99 12.79 2.59
CA GLU A 154 -36.15 12.55 1.16
C GLU A 154 -37.60 12.17 0.81
N GLU A 155 -38.24 11.30 1.60
CA GLU A 155 -39.67 10.99 1.47
C GLU A 155 -40.55 12.24 1.69
N ARG A 156 -40.18 13.11 2.64
CA ARG A 156 -40.91 14.37 2.90
C ARG A 156 -40.80 15.33 1.72
N ILE A 157 -39.63 15.44 1.10
CA ILE A 157 -39.41 16.27 -0.09
C ILE A 157 -40.19 15.70 -1.27
N GLU A 158 -40.12 14.39 -1.51
CA GLU A 158 -40.88 13.75 -2.59
C GLU A 158 -42.39 13.95 -2.41
N ALA A 159 -42.91 13.86 -1.18
CA ALA A 159 -44.30 14.16 -0.88
C ALA A 159 -44.66 15.63 -1.16
N MET A 160 -43.77 16.58 -0.87
CA MET A 160 -43.98 18.00 -1.18
C MET A 160 -43.92 18.29 -2.69
N ASP A 161 -43.02 17.62 -3.42
CA ASP A 161 -42.87 17.79 -4.87
C ASP A 161 -44.04 17.14 -5.64
N ALA A 162 -44.63 16.08 -5.08
CA ALA A 162 -45.83 15.45 -5.63
C ALA A 162 -47.11 16.29 -5.42
N GLU A 163 -47.11 17.16 -4.42
CA GLU A 163 -48.24 18.04 -4.11
C GLU A 163 -48.08 19.34 -4.92
N ASP A 164 -48.62 19.38 -6.15
CA ASP A 164 -48.59 20.60 -6.98
C ASP A 164 -49.45 21.70 -6.31
N PRO A 165 -48.85 22.77 -5.77
CA PRO A 165 -49.60 23.84 -5.12
C PRO A 165 -50.52 24.60 -6.10
N ALA A 166 -50.36 24.41 -7.42
CA ALA A 166 -51.20 25.02 -8.44
C ALA A 166 -52.49 24.23 -8.74
N GLU A 167 -52.54 22.93 -8.42
CA GLU A 167 -53.66 22.08 -8.83
C GLU A 167 -54.90 22.23 -7.93
N GLY A 168 -54.76 22.81 -6.74
CA GLY A 168 -55.82 22.93 -5.73
C GLY A 168 -56.31 24.35 -5.41
N MET A 169 -55.69 25.39 -5.97
CA MET A 169 -56.08 26.78 -5.72
C MET A 169 -56.30 27.49 -7.06
N ASP A 170 -57.49 28.08 -7.26
CA ASP A 170 -57.70 29.17 -8.23
C ASP A 170 -56.89 30.39 -7.73
N VAL A 171 -55.56 30.31 -7.81
CA VAL A 171 -54.71 31.42 -7.43
C VAL A 171 -54.73 32.40 -8.58
N ASP A 172 -55.34 33.56 -8.34
CA ASP A 172 -55.25 34.70 -9.23
C ASP A 172 -53.76 35.05 -9.44
N GLY A 173 -53.24 34.69 -10.62
CA GLY A 173 -51.83 34.85 -10.97
C GLY A 173 -51.39 36.31 -10.86
N ASP A 174 -52.32 37.25 -11.10
CA ASP A 174 -52.07 38.68 -10.96
C ASP A 174 -51.88 39.05 -9.47
N ALA A 175 -52.67 38.46 -8.56
CA ALA A 175 -52.51 38.68 -7.13
C ALA A 175 -51.16 38.16 -6.60
N ILE A 176 -50.70 36.99 -7.07
CA ILE A 176 -49.37 36.46 -6.73
C ILE A 176 -48.28 37.38 -7.27
N MET A 177 -48.37 37.76 -8.55
CA MET A 177 -47.36 38.60 -9.20
C MET A 177 -47.26 39.96 -8.52
N LEU A 178 -48.39 40.57 -8.14
CA LEU A 178 -48.42 41.81 -7.36
C LEU A 178 -47.78 41.63 -5.98
N LYS A 179 -48.00 40.49 -5.32
CA LYS A 179 -47.36 40.18 -4.03
C LYS A 179 -45.85 40.03 -4.18
N ILE A 180 -45.39 39.37 -5.25
CA ILE A 180 -43.95 39.21 -5.56
C ILE A 180 -43.32 40.58 -5.84
N LEU A 181 -43.91 41.40 -6.71
CA LEU A 181 -43.39 42.73 -7.04
C LEU A 181 -43.33 43.65 -5.80
N ARG A 182 -44.35 43.60 -4.93
CA ARG A 182 -44.33 44.31 -3.64
C ARG A 182 -43.25 43.78 -2.71
N SER A 183 -43.00 42.47 -2.69
CA SER A 183 -41.95 41.86 -1.88
C SER A 183 -40.54 42.22 -2.37
N ILE A 184 -40.38 42.43 -3.68
CA ILE A 184 -39.13 42.85 -4.32
C ILE A 184 -38.85 44.32 -3.97
N GLY A 185 -39.89 45.15 -3.82
CA GLY A 185 -39.77 46.53 -3.34
C GLY A 185 -40.53 47.56 -4.19
N PHE A 186 -41.35 47.12 -5.15
CA PHE A 186 -42.18 48.00 -5.96
C PHE A 186 -43.52 48.27 -5.26
N MET A 187 -43.75 49.52 -4.87
CA MET A 187 -44.94 49.96 -4.15
C MET A 187 -45.68 51.05 -4.93
N PRO A 188 -46.75 50.72 -5.67
CA PRO A 188 -47.56 51.71 -6.35
C PRO A 188 -48.24 52.61 -5.31
N LEU A 189 -48.19 53.93 -5.55
CA LEU A 189 -48.93 54.89 -4.75
C LEU A 189 -50.27 55.16 -5.43
N TYR A 190 -51.34 54.75 -4.77
CA TYR A 190 -52.70 54.99 -5.20
C TYR A 190 -53.18 56.29 -4.58
N ASP A 191 -53.39 57.32 -5.41
CA ASP A 191 -54.10 58.51 -4.98
C ASP A 191 -55.60 58.26 -5.12
N SER A 192 -56.29 58.15 -3.99
CA SER A 192 -57.74 57.93 -3.93
C SER A 192 -58.55 59.00 -4.64
N SER A 193 -57.99 60.21 -4.81
CA SER A 193 -58.68 61.32 -5.48
C SER A 193 -58.60 61.24 -7.01
N LYS A 194 -57.52 60.65 -7.56
CA LYS A 194 -57.28 60.50 -9.00
C LYS A 194 -57.76 59.17 -9.56
N SER A 195 -57.94 58.16 -8.71
CA SER A 195 -58.44 56.84 -9.10
C SER A 195 -59.84 56.87 -9.74
N ALA A 196 -60.65 57.91 -9.49
CA ALA A 196 -61.99 58.07 -10.03
C ALA A 196 -62.04 58.71 -11.44
N THR A 197 -60.93 59.31 -11.90
CA THR A 197 -60.85 60.03 -13.18
C THR A 197 -60.09 59.28 -14.27
N LEU A 198 -59.63 58.06 -13.98
CA LEU A 198 -58.82 57.29 -14.92
C LEU A 198 -59.67 56.71 -16.06
N ALA A 199 -59.16 56.85 -17.28
CA ALA A 199 -59.76 56.28 -18.47
C ALA A 199 -59.91 54.74 -18.34
N PRO A 200 -61.00 54.14 -18.87
CA PRO A 200 -61.18 52.70 -18.85
C PRO A 200 -60.01 52.03 -19.60
N GLY A 201 -59.09 51.40 -18.86
CA GLY A 201 -57.88 50.76 -19.36
C GLY A 201 -56.55 51.42 -19.00
N GLY A 202 -56.56 52.54 -18.26
CA GLY A 202 -55.34 53.19 -17.74
C GLY A 202 -54.81 52.54 -16.45
N ALA A 203 -53.50 52.66 -16.20
CA ALA A 203 -52.90 52.20 -14.95
C ALA A 203 -53.45 53.00 -13.74
N PRO A 204 -53.84 52.35 -12.63
CA PRO A 204 -54.45 52.99 -11.47
C PRO A 204 -53.53 53.88 -10.61
N PHE A 205 -52.29 54.10 -11.05
CA PHE A 205 -51.27 54.83 -10.30
C PHE A 205 -50.37 55.62 -11.25
N GLU A 206 -49.95 56.81 -10.81
CA GLU A 206 -49.04 57.69 -11.55
C GLU A 206 -47.63 57.70 -10.94
N GLU A 207 -47.50 57.20 -9.71
CA GLU A 207 -46.27 57.22 -8.94
C GLU A 207 -45.96 55.84 -8.36
N LEU A 208 -44.68 55.48 -8.39
CA LEU A 208 -44.17 54.21 -7.91
C LEU A 208 -43.03 54.47 -6.92
N THR A 209 -43.20 53.98 -5.70
CA THR A 209 -42.13 53.97 -4.70
C THR A 209 -41.31 52.70 -4.89
N VAL A 210 -40.00 52.85 -5.04
CA VAL A 210 -39.05 51.76 -5.19
C VAL A 210 -38.19 51.68 -3.93
N ILE A 211 -38.27 50.57 -3.22
CA ILE A 211 -37.54 50.35 -1.97
C ILE A 211 -36.41 49.34 -2.20
N SER A 212 -35.17 49.77 -2.03
CA SER A 212 -34.02 48.85 -2.01
C SER A 212 -33.82 48.28 -0.62
N LYS A 213 -33.99 46.96 -0.46
CA LYS A 213 -33.72 46.28 0.82
C LYS A 213 -32.24 46.29 1.21
N LYS A 214 -31.33 46.24 0.22
CA LYS A 214 -29.88 46.25 0.47
C LYS A 214 -29.37 47.62 0.88
N ARG A 215 -29.87 48.68 0.25
CA ARG A 215 -29.42 50.05 0.49
C ARG A 215 -30.25 50.79 1.55
N GLN A 216 -31.39 50.21 1.94
CA GLN A 216 -32.39 50.83 2.83
C GLN A 216 -32.84 52.23 2.35
N THR A 217 -32.91 52.41 1.03
CA THR A 217 -33.34 53.68 0.41
C THR A 217 -34.69 53.50 -0.28
N SER A 218 -35.56 54.50 -0.16
CA SER A 218 -36.81 54.62 -0.91
C SER A 218 -36.70 55.73 -1.95
N LEU A 219 -36.95 55.42 -3.21
CA LEU A 219 -37.00 56.39 -4.30
C LEU A 219 -38.44 56.49 -4.83
N LEU A 220 -38.96 57.71 -4.88
CA LEU A 220 -40.24 57.99 -5.51
C LEU A 220 -40.00 58.31 -6.99
N MET A 221 -40.63 57.54 -7.88
CA MET A 221 -40.51 57.73 -9.33
C MET A 221 -41.89 57.98 -9.94
N ASN A 222 -41.98 58.99 -10.80
CA ASN A 222 -43.21 59.27 -11.56
C ASN A 222 -43.23 58.41 -12.83
N VAL A 223 -44.31 57.66 -13.01
CA VAL A 223 -44.51 56.68 -14.09
C VAL A 223 -45.64 57.13 -15.03
N SER A 224 -46.22 58.32 -14.83
CA SER A 224 -47.27 58.85 -15.70
C SER A 224 -46.77 59.00 -17.14
N GLN A 225 -47.65 58.69 -18.10
CA GLN A 225 -47.32 58.81 -19.52
C GLN A 225 -47.00 60.26 -19.92
N GLU A 226 -47.65 61.23 -19.28
CA GLU A 226 -47.41 62.66 -19.49
C GLU A 226 -46.00 63.07 -19.04
N TYR A 227 -45.55 62.56 -17.88
CA TYR A 227 -44.19 62.81 -17.39
C TYR A 227 -43.13 62.16 -18.29
N LEU A 228 -43.36 60.93 -18.75
CA LEU A 228 -42.44 60.24 -19.66
C LEU A 228 -42.34 60.96 -21.01
N ALA A 229 -43.47 61.45 -21.54
CA ALA A 229 -43.50 62.24 -22.76
C ALA A 229 -42.80 63.60 -22.60
N ALA A 230 -42.95 64.25 -21.44
CA ALA A 230 -42.30 65.53 -21.15
C ALA A 230 -40.78 65.41 -20.98
N GLN A 231 -40.28 64.27 -20.49
CA GLN A 231 -38.85 64.02 -20.29
C GLN A 231 -38.17 63.26 -21.45
N ASP A 232 -38.91 62.97 -22.53
CA ASP A 232 -38.44 62.15 -23.66
C ASP A 232 -37.85 60.80 -23.19
N LEU A 233 -38.44 60.22 -22.13
CA LEU A 233 -37.93 59.02 -21.47
C LEU A 233 -38.63 57.77 -22.04
N SER A 234 -37.85 56.89 -22.66
CA SER A 234 -38.37 55.60 -23.14
C SER A 234 -38.83 54.70 -21.99
N PRO A 235 -39.95 53.96 -22.11
CA PRO A 235 -40.39 52.98 -21.11
C PRO A 235 -39.32 51.95 -20.72
N ILE A 236 -38.45 51.58 -21.66
CA ILE A 236 -37.35 50.62 -21.40
C ILE A 236 -36.27 51.28 -20.51
N ALA A 237 -35.96 52.56 -20.75
CA ALA A 237 -35.01 53.29 -19.94
C ALA A 237 -35.52 53.47 -18.50
N LEU A 238 -36.83 53.72 -18.34
CA LEU A 238 -37.47 53.74 -17.02
C LEU A 238 -37.35 52.39 -16.32
N ALA A 239 -37.65 51.28 -17.03
CA ALA A 239 -37.55 49.95 -16.45
C ALA A 239 -36.13 49.63 -15.93
N ASP A 240 -35.10 50.00 -16.69
CA ASP A 240 -33.70 49.83 -16.25
C ASP A 240 -33.38 50.68 -15.00
N GLN A 241 -33.87 51.92 -14.92
CA GLN A 241 -33.73 52.74 -13.73
C GLN A 241 -34.45 52.14 -12.51
N LEU A 242 -35.66 51.63 -12.70
CA LEU A 242 -36.45 50.96 -11.67
C LEU A 242 -35.73 49.72 -11.12
N TRP A 243 -35.20 48.87 -12.00
CA TRP A 243 -34.46 47.67 -11.57
C TRP A 243 -33.13 48.01 -10.88
N LYS A 244 -32.41 49.03 -11.35
CA LYS A 244 -31.20 49.54 -10.68
C LYS A 244 -31.50 50.14 -9.30
N ALA A 245 -32.68 50.74 -9.13
CA ALA A 245 -33.12 51.31 -7.87
C ALA A 245 -33.49 50.23 -6.84
N VAL A 246 -33.96 49.05 -7.27
CA VAL A 246 -34.25 47.92 -6.37
C VAL A 246 -32.98 47.17 -5.94
N ALA A 247 -32.05 46.95 -6.87
CA ALA A 247 -30.90 46.04 -6.72
C ALA A 247 -29.88 46.41 -5.63
#